data_AF-A0A316IP87-F1
#
_entry.id   AF-A0A316IP87-F1
#
_cell.length_a   1.000
_cell.length_b   1.000
_cell.length_c   1.000
_cell.angle_alpha   90.00
_cell.angle_beta   90.00
_cell.angle_gamma   90.00
#
_symmetry.space_group_name_H-M   'P 1'
#
loop_
_entity.id
_entity.type
_entity.pdbx_description
1 polymer ?
#
loop_
_entity_poly.entity_id
_entity_poly.type
_entity_poly.pdbx_seq_one_letter_code
_entity_poly.pdbx_strand_id
1 'polypeptide(L)'
;MTPQMVMPLVMAPLMALVVWRRVRSQFGRQPVRRKRMLARIVVFGAIGALLALSGFRDLRLLEGLLGGVLAGAALGLLGLRLTRFERGADGADVYLPNPWVGGVLTALLVARLAWRFMVMMPAAAGSAAAASAPPLGNSPLTLLVFGLLVGYYLCYFTGLLIHHRRFQRAQAR
;
A
#
# COMPACT_ATOMS: atom_id res chain seq x y z
N MET A 1 -28.66 -22.20 4.16
CA MET A 1 -28.04 -21.02 3.52
C MET A 1 -27.04 -21.51 2.49
N THR A 2 -27.13 -21.08 1.23
CA THR A 2 -26.19 -21.54 0.20
C THR A 2 -24.78 -20.99 0.51
N PRO A 3 -23.69 -21.75 0.27
CA PRO A 3 -22.32 -21.35 0.61
C PRO A 3 -21.91 -19.97 0.06
N GLN A 4 -22.50 -19.60 -1.08
CA GLN A 4 -22.37 -18.33 -1.78
C GLN A 4 -22.84 -17.10 -0.98
N MET A 5 -23.74 -17.24 0.01
CA MET A 5 -24.19 -16.11 0.86
C MET A 5 -23.43 -16.01 2.20
N VAL A 6 -22.86 -17.12 2.69
CA VAL A 6 -22.11 -17.13 3.96
C VAL A 6 -20.76 -16.43 3.81
N MET A 7 -20.12 -16.57 2.65
CA MET A 7 -18.77 -16.05 2.41
C MET A 7 -18.67 -14.51 2.43
N PRO A 8 -19.54 -13.74 1.74
CA PRO A 8 -19.52 -12.28 1.83
C PRO A 8 -19.81 -11.79 3.26
N LEU A 9 -20.72 -12.48 3.96
CA LEU A 9 -21.12 -12.15 5.33
C LEU A 9 -19.96 -12.30 6.33
N VAL A 10 -19.03 -13.24 6.11
CA VAL A 10 -17.85 -13.44 6.95
C VAL A 10 -16.66 -12.59 6.49
N MET A 11 -16.43 -12.49 5.17
CA MET A 11 -15.28 -11.74 4.63
C MET A 11 -15.42 -10.23 4.82
N ALA A 12 -16.60 -9.64 4.63
CA ALA A 12 -16.81 -8.21 4.82
C ALA A 12 -16.41 -7.70 6.22
N PRO A 13 -16.89 -8.27 7.34
CA PRO A 13 -16.50 -7.83 8.67
C PRO A 13 -15.02 -8.10 8.98
N LEU A 14 -14.46 -9.21 8.49
CA LEU A 14 -13.02 -9.50 8.65
C LEU A 14 -12.15 -8.45 7.95
N MET A 15 -12.50 -8.10 6.72
CA MET A 15 -11.78 -7.09 5.94
C MET A 15 -11.90 -5.70 6.57
N ALA A 16 -13.10 -5.32 7.04
CA ALA A 16 -13.30 -4.10 7.80
C ALA A 16 -12.46 -4.07 9.08
N LEU A 17 -12.38 -5.20 9.80
CA LEU A 17 -11.58 -5.34 11.01
C LEU A 17 -10.07 -5.25 10.74
N VAL A 18 -9.57 -5.83 9.64
CA VAL A 18 -8.16 -5.71 9.22
C VAL A 18 -7.81 -4.25 8.91
N VAL A 19 -8.66 -3.56 8.14
CA VAL A 19 -8.47 -2.13 7.82
C VAL A 19 -8.50 -1.33 9.10
N TRP A 20 -9.54 -1.48 9.93
CA TRP A 20 -9.68 -0.76 11.20
C TRP A 20 -8.47 -0.94 12.11
N ARG A 21 -8.03 -2.18 12.36
CA ARG A 21 -6.86 -2.48 13.18
C ARG A 21 -5.61 -1.83 12.62
N ARG A 22 -5.43 -1.88 11.29
CA ARG A 22 -4.29 -1.27 10.62
C ARG A 22 -4.31 0.24 10.77
N VAL A 23 -5.39 0.92 10.41
CA VAL A 23 -5.50 2.38 10.53
C VAL A 23 -5.34 2.81 11.99
N ARG A 24 -6.02 2.15 12.93
CA ARG A 24 -5.89 2.42 14.36
C ARG A 24 -4.45 2.31 14.86
N SER A 25 -3.69 1.32 14.38
CA SER A 25 -2.28 1.14 14.75
C SER A 25 -1.33 2.20 14.17
N GLN A 26 -1.77 2.98 13.16
CA GLN A 26 -0.96 4.03 12.56
C GLN A 26 -1.03 5.36 13.33
N PHE A 27 -2.01 5.54 14.23
CA PHE A 27 -2.12 6.74 15.05
C PHE A 27 -1.03 6.78 16.12
N GLY A 28 -0.55 7.99 16.42
CA GLY A 28 0.37 8.26 17.52
C GLY A 28 1.78 8.65 17.08
N ARG A 29 2.61 8.96 18.09
CA ARG A 29 4.00 9.38 17.93
C ARG A 29 4.85 8.20 17.48
N GLN A 30 5.53 8.35 16.33
CA GLN A 30 6.42 7.32 15.82
C GLN A 30 7.87 7.85 15.76
N PRO A 31 8.84 7.18 16.40
CA PRO A 31 10.24 7.54 16.27
C PRO A 31 10.75 7.16 14.87
N VAL A 32 11.63 8.00 14.31
CA VAL A 32 12.25 7.70 13.01
C VAL A 32 13.24 6.55 13.14
N ARG A 33 12.83 5.34 12.72
CA ARG A 33 13.68 4.14 12.72
C ARG A 33 14.29 3.90 11.34
N ARG A 34 15.45 4.51 11.07
CA ARG A 34 16.14 4.46 9.76
C ARG A 34 16.23 3.06 9.14
N LYS A 35 16.75 2.08 9.89
CA LYS A 35 16.95 0.70 9.39
C LYS A 35 15.63 0.06 8.93
N ARG A 36 14.54 0.24 9.68
CA ARG A 36 13.22 -0.32 9.33
C ARG A 36 12.61 0.36 8.11
N MET A 37 12.81 1.68 7.97
CA MET A 37 12.33 2.42 6.80
C MET A 37 13.08 2.01 5.53
N LEU A 38 14.41 1.88 5.62
CA LEU A 38 15.22 1.41 4.50
C LEU A 38 14.83 -0.01 4.08
N ALA A 39 14.64 -0.92 5.03
CA ALA A 39 14.17 -2.27 4.73
C ALA A 39 12.83 -2.26 3.98
N ARG A 40 11.87 -1.41 4.39
CA ARG A 40 10.59 -1.26 3.69
C ARG A 40 10.77 -0.72 2.27
N ILE A 41 11.63 0.28 2.08
CA ILE A 41 11.95 0.83 0.75
C ILE A 41 12.49 -0.27 -0.15
N VAL A 42 13.46 -1.04 0.32
CA VAL A 42 14.07 -2.14 -0.44
C VAL A 42 13.01 -3.20 -0.79
N VAL A 43 12.18 -3.61 0.17
CA VAL A 43 11.13 -4.61 -0.06
C VAL A 43 10.10 -4.12 -1.08
N PHE A 44 9.57 -2.90 -0.93
CA PHE A 44 8.60 -2.35 -1.89
C PHE A 44 9.23 -2.10 -3.26
N GLY A 45 10.49 -1.67 -3.31
CA GLY A 45 11.24 -1.52 -4.55
C GLY A 45 11.43 -2.86 -5.28
N ALA A 46 11.83 -3.91 -4.55
CA ALA A 46 11.97 -5.26 -5.10
C ALA A 46 10.63 -5.81 -5.60
N ILE A 47 9.54 -5.65 -4.84
CA ILE A 47 8.19 -6.04 -5.27
C ILE A 47 7.80 -5.27 -6.54
N GLY A 48 8.00 -3.95 -6.58
CA GLY A 48 7.72 -3.13 -7.76
C GLY A 48 8.50 -3.58 -8.99
N ALA A 49 9.79 -3.87 -8.83
CA ALA A 49 10.65 -4.38 -9.91
C ALA A 49 10.19 -5.75 -10.43
N LEU A 50 9.87 -6.68 -9.52
CA LEU A 50 9.33 -7.99 -9.90
C LEU A 50 7.99 -7.87 -10.64
N LEU A 51 7.11 -6.99 -10.18
CA LEU A 51 5.84 -6.73 -10.87
C LEU A 51 6.06 -6.09 -12.25
N ALA A 52 7.06 -5.24 -12.42
CA ALA A 52 7.39 -4.64 -13.71
C ALA A 52 7.80 -5.68 -14.76
N LEU A 53 8.35 -6.83 -14.35
CA LEU A 53 8.66 -7.94 -15.25
C LEU A 53 7.40 -8.49 -15.96
N SER A 54 6.20 -8.31 -15.38
CA SER A 54 4.95 -8.68 -16.05
C SER A 54 4.69 -7.84 -17.31
N GLY A 55 5.27 -6.64 -17.39
CA GLY A 55 5.21 -5.76 -18.55
C GLY A 55 5.85 -6.32 -19.82
N PHE A 56 6.80 -7.26 -19.69
CA PHE A 56 7.38 -7.96 -20.85
C PHE A 56 6.38 -8.89 -21.54
N ARG A 57 5.32 -9.30 -20.84
CA ARG A 57 4.28 -10.17 -21.40
C ARG A 57 3.13 -9.37 -22.00
N ASP A 58 2.76 -8.26 -21.36
CA ASP A 58 1.67 -7.39 -21.81
C ASP A 58 1.96 -5.95 -21.38
N LEU A 59 2.03 -5.04 -22.34
CA LEU A 59 2.33 -3.63 -22.11
C LEU A 59 1.27 -2.95 -21.23
N ARG A 60 0.01 -3.41 -21.28
CA ARG A 60 -1.11 -2.86 -20.48
C ARG A 60 -0.89 -3.09 -18.98
N LEU A 61 -0.21 -4.18 -18.62
CA LEU A 61 0.16 -4.46 -17.23
C LEU A 61 1.18 -3.43 -16.73
N LEU A 62 2.14 -3.08 -17.58
CA LEU A 62 3.15 -2.07 -17.27
C LEU A 62 2.53 -0.68 -17.15
N GLU A 63 1.62 -0.30 -18.05
CA GLU A 63 0.88 0.96 -17.98
C GLU A 63 0.10 1.09 -16.67
N GLY A 64 -0.62 0.02 -16.28
CA GLY A 64 -1.32 -0.03 -15.00
C GLY A 64 -0.36 0.19 -13.83
N LEU A 65 0.75 -0.55 -13.80
CA LEU A 65 1.77 -0.42 -12.76
C LEU A 65 2.36 1.01 -12.71
N LEU A 66 2.78 1.55 -13.85
CA LEU A 66 3.38 2.88 -13.95
C LEU A 66 2.40 3.97 -13.52
N GLY A 67 1.16 3.93 -14.01
CA GLY A 67 0.10 4.86 -13.60
C GLY A 67 -0.14 4.80 -12.09
N GLY A 68 -0.16 3.58 -11.53
CA GLY A 68 -0.21 3.36 -10.09
C GLY A 68 0.98 3.99 -9.36
N VAL A 69 2.21 3.71 -9.77
CA VAL A 69 3.43 4.24 -9.14
C VAL A 69 3.45 5.76 -9.14
N LEU A 70 3.11 6.39 -10.26
CA LEU A 70 3.07 7.85 -10.37
C LEU A 70 2.01 8.47 -9.44
N ALA A 71 0.79 7.95 -9.48
CA ALA A 71 -0.28 8.41 -8.59
C ALA A 71 0.06 8.17 -7.11
N GLY A 72 0.66 7.00 -6.81
CA GLY A 72 1.12 6.64 -5.49
C GLY A 72 2.21 7.58 -4.98
N ALA A 73 3.20 7.90 -5.83
CA ALA A 73 4.26 8.84 -5.49
C ALA A 73 3.69 10.24 -5.18
N ALA A 74 2.73 10.73 -5.96
CA ALA A 74 2.03 11.98 -5.69
C ALA A 74 1.32 11.96 -4.32
N LEU A 75 0.62 10.86 -4.00
CA LEU A 75 0.03 10.65 -2.66
C LEU A 75 1.09 10.58 -1.56
N GLY A 76 2.26 10.02 -1.84
CA GLY A 76 3.38 9.94 -0.90
C GLY A 76 3.95 11.33 -0.56
N LEU A 77 4.05 12.20 -1.57
CA LEU A 77 4.44 13.61 -1.39
C LEU A 77 3.38 14.38 -0.60
N LEU A 78 2.10 14.19 -0.90
CA LEU A 78 1.00 14.80 -0.14
C LEU A 78 0.99 14.30 1.30
N GLY A 79 1.20 12.99 1.51
CA GLY A 79 1.32 12.38 2.83
C GLY A 79 2.45 13.01 3.64
N LEU A 80 3.62 13.23 3.02
CA LEU A 80 4.75 13.91 3.65
C LEU A 80 4.44 15.36 4.02
N ARG A 81 3.71 16.10 3.18
CA ARG A 81 3.28 17.47 3.49
C ARG A 81 2.30 17.54 4.67
N LEU A 82 1.51 16.49 4.87
CA LEU A 82 0.56 16.37 5.97
C LEU A 82 1.20 15.84 7.26
N THR A 83 2.41 15.29 7.18
CA THR A 83 3.15 14.78 8.33
C THR A 83 3.70 15.93 9.16
N ARG A 84 3.41 15.91 10.47
CA ARG A 84 3.97 16.85 11.43
C ARG A 84 5.21 16.27 12.07
N PHE A 85 6.27 17.06 12.13
CA PHE A 85 7.52 16.68 12.76
C PHE A 85 7.60 17.36 14.13
N GLU A 86 7.79 16.57 15.18
CA GLU A 86 7.92 17.02 16.56
C GLU A 86 9.24 16.54 17.13
N ARG A 87 9.79 17.28 18.10
CA ARG A 87 10.90 16.79 18.91
C ARG A 87 10.33 16.02 20.10
N GLY A 88 10.77 14.77 20.26
CA GLY A 88 10.50 14.01 21.47
C GLY A 88 11.18 14.64 22.69
N ALA A 89 10.70 14.30 23.89
CA ALA A 89 11.30 14.76 25.15
C ALA A 89 12.79 14.40 25.26
N ASP A 90 13.20 13.29 24.65
CA ASP A 90 14.59 12.81 24.62
C ASP A 90 15.44 13.47 23.50
N GLY A 91 14.93 14.52 22.83
CA GLY A 91 15.58 15.17 21.69
C GLY A 91 15.53 14.38 20.38
N ALA A 92 14.93 13.18 20.39
CA ALA A 92 14.76 12.33 19.21
C ALA A 92 13.76 12.92 18.21
N ASP A 93 14.02 12.71 16.92
CA ASP A 93 13.12 13.12 15.83
C ASP A 93 11.90 12.19 15.78
N VAL A 94 10.72 12.75 16.06
CA VAL A 94 9.44 12.06 16.12
C VAL A 94 8.54 12.62 15.03
N TYR A 95 7.84 11.74 14.32
CA TYR A 95 6.86 12.17 13.33
C TYR A 95 5.46 11.70 13.73
N LEU A 96 4.49 12.57 13.47
CA LEU A 96 3.06 12.29 13.49
C LEU A 96 2.60 12.11 12.04
N PRO A 97 2.53 10.86 11.55
CA PRO A 97 2.02 10.61 10.22
C PRO A 97 0.51 10.90 10.17
N ASN A 98 0.01 11.34 9.01
CA ASN A 98 -1.42 11.32 8.77
C ASN A 98 -1.88 9.88 8.45
N PRO A 99 -2.64 9.22 9.35
CA PRO A 99 -2.99 7.80 9.19
C PRO A 99 -4.02 7.57 8.08
N TRP A 100 -4.75 8.61 7.67
CA TRP A 100 -5.81 8.49 6.66
C TRP A 100 -5.26 8.13 5.29
N VAL A 101 -4.10 8.66 4.88
CA VAL A 101 -3.54 8.37 3.54
C VAL A 101 -3.18 6.88 3.43
N GLY A 102 -2.44 6.34 4.40
CA GLY A 102 -2.13 4.92 4.46
C GLY A 102 -3.37 4.05 4.68
N GLY A 103 -4.37 4.56 5.40
CA GLY A 103 -5.63 3.88 5.65
C GLY A 103 -6.49 3.72 4.40
N VAL A 104 -6.67 4.78 3.62
CA VAL A 104 -7.40 4.76 2.34
C VAL A 104 -6.71 3.81 1.35
N LEU A 105 -5.38 3.85 1.26
CA LEU A 105 -4.63 2.92 0.41
C LEU A 105 -4.80 1.45 0.84
N THR A 106 -4.77 1.20 2.14
CA THR A 106 -5.01 -0.13 2.70
C THR A 106 -6.44 -0.59 2.39
N ALA A 107 -7.43 0.28 2.61
CA ALA A 107 -8.83 -0.02 2.33
C ALA A 107 -9.04 -0.33 0.84
N LEU A 108 -8.41 0.43 -0.06
CA LEU A 108 -8.47 0.21 -1.49
C LEU A 108 -7.87 -1.14 -1.89
N LEU A 109 -6.70 -1.52 -1.34
CA LEU A 109 -6.11 -2.83 -1.56
C LEU A 109 -7.01 -3.96 -1.06
N VAL A 110 -7.51 -3.82 0.17
CA VAL A 110 -8.39 -4.79 0.82
C VAL A 110 -9.67 -4.96 -0.01
N ALA A 111 -10.33 -3.87 -0.39
CA ALA A 111 -11.51 -3.91 -1.26
C ALA A 111 -11.20 -4.57 -2.61
N ARG A 112 -10.05 -4.26 -3.22
CA ARG A 112 -9.63 -4.87 -4.48
C ARG A 112 -9.42 -6.38 -4.35
N LEU A 113 -8.78 -6.83 -3.28
CA LEU A 113 -8.56 -8.26 -3.02
C LEU A 113 -9.87 -8.97 -2.68
N ALA A 114 -10.73 -8.35 -1.87
CA ALA A 114 -12.05 -8.89 -1.54
C ALA A 114 -12.90 -9.11 -2.80
N TRP A 115 -13.00 -8.10 -3.67
CA TRP A 115 -13.65 -8.22 -4.97
C TRP A 115 -13.07 -9.39 -5.76
N ARG A 116 -11.74 -9.47 -5.84
CA ARG A 116 -11.08 -10.53 -6.60
C ARG A 116 -11.38 -11.92 -6.06
N PHE A 117 -11.34 -12.12 -4.74
CA PHE A 117 -11.69 -13.39 -4.12
C PHE A 117 -13.17 -13.73 -4.33
N MET A 118 -14.08 -12.75 -4.28
CA MET A 118 -15.50 -12.97 -4.56
C MET A 118 -15.76 -13.39 -6.01
N VAL A 119 -15.02 -12.85 -6.98
CA VAL A 119 -15.16 -13.23 -8.41
C VAL A 119 -14.44 -14.54 -8.74
N MET A 120 -13.27 -14.80 -8.15
CA MET A 120 -12.47 -16.00 -8.44
C MET A 120 -12.88 -17.24 -7.63
N MET A 121 -13.58 -17.14 -6.51
CA MET A 121 -13.97 -18.34 -5.73
C MET A 121 -15.09 -19.17 -6.40
N PRO A 122 -16.16 -18.57 -6.96
CA PRO A 122 -17.13 -19.29 -7.79
C PRO A 122 -16.49 -19.92 -9.03
N ALA A 123 -15.26 -19.49 -9.37
CA ALA A 123 -14.50 -19.99 -10.49
C ALA A 123 -13.94 -21.39 -10.28
N ALA A 124 -13.60 -21.75 -9.04
CA ALA A 124 -13.19 -23.09 -8.67
C ALA A 124 -14.37 -24.08 -8.59
N ALA A 125 -15.61 -23.57 -8.55
CA ALA A 125 -16.85 -24.36 -8.45
C ALA A 125 -17.60 -24.55 -9.79
N GLY A 126 -16.99 -24.18 -10.93
CA GLY A 126 -17.52 -24.46 -12.27
C GLY A 126 -18.50 -23.43 -12.87
N SER A 127 -18.59 -22.21 -12.32
CA SER A 127 -19.46 -21.16 -12.88
C SER A 127 -18.88 -20.50 -14.16
N ALA A 128 -19.70 -20.08 -15.13
CA ALA A 128 -19.21 -19.48 -16.38
C ALA A 128 -18.45 -18.15 -16.22
N ALA A 129 -18.72 -17.39 -15.15
CA ALA A 129 -18.02 -16.14 -14.83
C ALA A 129 -16.52 -16.34 -14.51
N ALA A 130 -16.14 -17.58 -14.20
CA ALA A 130 -14.78 -18.06 -13.94
C ALA A 130 -13.84 -17.95 -15.12
N ALA A 131 -14.34 -18.38 -16.29
CA ALA A 131 -13.52 -18.62 -17.47
C ALA A 131 -13.00 -17.31 -18.07
N SER A 132 -13.67 -16.19 -17.76
CA SER A 132 -13.34 -14.85 -18.23
C SER A 132 -12.42 -14.04 -17.30
N ALA A 133 -12.12 -14.51 -16.08
CA ALA A 133 -11.32 -13.75 -15.12
C ALA A 133 -9.80 -13.97 -15.32
N PRO A 134 -9.00 -12.92 -15.57
CA PRO A 134 -7.57 -13.09 -15.80
C PRO A 134 -6.82 -13.65 -14.57
N PRO A 135 -5.81 -14.53 -14.75
CA PRO A 135 -5.00 -15.09 -13.67
C PRO A 135 -4.41 -14.04 -12.71
N LEU A 136 -4.07 -14.47 -11.49
CA LEU A 136 -3.36 -13.63 -10.51
C LEU A 136 -2.11 -13.01 -11.16
N GLY A 137 -2.05 -11.68 -11.21
CA GLY A 137 -1.00 -10.91 -11.91
C GLY A 137 -1.34 -10.39 -13.31
N ASN A 138 -2.35 -10.93 -13.99
CA ASN A 138 -2.70 -10.55 -15.36
C ASN A 138 -3.83 -9.50 -15.44
N SER A 139 -3.87 -8.56 -14.48
CA SER A 139 -4.91 -7.53 -14.42
C SER A 139 -4.27 -6.15 -14.25
N PRO A 140 -4.37 -5.26 -15.27
CA PRO A 140 -3.78 -3.91 -15.23
C PRO A 140 -4.23 -3.11 -14.00
N LEU A 141 -5.52 -3.17 -13.66
CA LEU A 141 -6.06 -2.44 -12.51
C LEU A 141 -5.48 -2.98 -11.19
N THR A 142 -5.22 -4.28 -11.08
CA THR A 142 -4.57 -4.82 -9.87
C THR A 142 -3.12 -4.35 -9.76
N LEU A 143 -2.38 -4.30 -10.88
CA LEU A 143 -1.04 -3.73 -10.90
C LEU A 143 -1.03 -2.22 -10.64
N LEU A 144 -2.08 -1.50 -11.03
CA LEU A 144 -2.28 -0.11 -10.66
C LEU A 144 -2.40 0.05 -9.14
N VAL A 145 -3.21 -0.77 -8.47
CA VAL A 145 -3.32 -0.73 -7.00
C VAL A 145 -2.00 -1.06 -6.31
N PHE A 146 -1.28 -2.08 -6.81
CA PHE A 146 0.04 -2.41 -6.28
C PHE A 146 1.06 -1.30 -6.53
N GLY A 147 1.07 -0.72 -7.74
CA GLY A 147 1.90 0.43 -8.09
C GLY A 147 1.63 1.62 -7.18
N LEU A 148 0.36 1.90 -6.88
CA LEU A 148 -0.07 2.95 -5.95
C LEU A 148 0.59 2.78 -4.58
N LEU A 149 0.59 1.57 -4.03
CA LEU A 149 1.23 1.26 -2.76
C LEU A 149 2.75 1.39 -2.83
N VAL A 150 3.38 0.84 -3.87
CA VAL A 150 4.82 0.91 -4.07
C VAL A 150 5.27 2.37 -4.17
N GLY A 151 4.67 3.15 -5.07
CA GLY A 151 4.99 4.56 -5.28
C GLY A 151 4.78 5.39 -4.01
N TYR A 152 3.67 5.17 -3.31
CA TYR A 152 3.38 5.83 -2.03
C TYR A 152 4.46 5.55 -1.00
N TYR A 153 4.75 4.27 -0.71
CA TYR A 153 5.68 3.91 0.36
C TYR A 153 7.12 4.27 0.03
N LEU A 154 7.55 4.12 -1.23
CA LEU A 154 8.88 4.53 -1.67
C LEU A 154 9.05 6.04 -1.48
N CYS A 155 8.13 6.85 -2.01
CA CYS A 155 8.23 8.30 -1.94
C CYS A 155 8.12 8.80 -0.50
N TYR A 156 7.14 8.29 0.25
CA TYR A 156 6.90 8.69 1.64
C TYR A 156 8.10 8.37 2.54
N PHE A 157 8.60 7.13 2.56
CA PHE A 157 9.73 6.77 3.44
C PHE A 157 11.04 7.43 3.01
N THR A 158 11.26 7.59 1.70
CA THR A 158 12.46 8.29 1.21
C THR A 158 12.45 9.75 1.65
N GLY A 159 11.33 10.46 1.48
CA GLY A 159 11.22 11.84 1.93
C GLY A 159 11.36 12.00 3.45
N LEU A 160 10.83 11.04 4.22
CA LEU A 160 10.98 11.03 5.68
C LEU A 160 12.45 10.87 6.10
N LEU A 161 13.20 9.98 5.42
CA LEU A 161 14.64 9.80 5.67
C LEU A 161 15.45 11.05 5.27
N ILE A 162 15.09 11.73 4.18
CA ILE A 162 15.72 12.98 3.77
C ILE A 162 15.50 14.06 4.82
N HIS A 163 14.26 14.22 5.31
CA HIS A 163 13.94 15.18 6.38
C HIS A 163 14.74 14.89 7.64
N HIS A 164 14.75 13.63 8.08
CA HIS A 164 15.49 13.21 9.25
C HIS A 164 17.01 13.41 9.15
N ARG A 165 17.59 13.20 7.95
CA ARG A 165 19.01 13.52 7.71
C ARG A 165 19.29 15.02 7.81
N ARG A 166 18.39 15.88 7.31
CA ARG A 166 18.52 17.34 7.43
C ARG A 166 18.43 17.78 8.90
N PHE A 167 17.48 17.21 9.64
CA PHE A 167 17.33 17.45 11.07
C PHE A 167 18.61 17.13 11.85
N GLN A 168 19.21 15.96 11.63
CA GLN A 168 20.44 15.61 12.32
C GLN A 168 21.65 16.47 11.91
N ARG A 169 21.73 16.91 10.66
CA ARG A 169 22.78 17.84 10.23
C ARG A 169 22.66 19.22 10.89
N ALA A 170 21.44 19.70 11.12
CA ALA A 170 21.19 20.96 11.79
C ALA A 170 21.52 20.92 13.29
N GLN A 171 21.45 19.74 13.92
CA GLN A 171 21.84 19.55 15.32
C GLN A 171 23.35 19.33 15.52
N ALA A 172 24.07 18.94 14.47
CA ALA A 172 25.51 18.72 14.51
C ALA A 172 26.33 20.00 14.23
N ARG A 173 25.65 21.12 13.98
CA ARG A 173 26.23 22.47 13.83
C ARG A 173 25.90 23.29 15.06
#